data_AF-A0A5C7XA50-F1
#
_entry.id   AF-A0A5C7XA50-F1
#
_cell.length_a   1.000
_cell.length_b   1.000
_cell.length_c   1.000
_cell.angle_alpha   90.00
_cell.angle_beta   90.00
_cell.angle_gamma   90.00
#
_symmetry.space_group_name_H-M   'P 1'
#
loop_
_entity.id
_entity.type
_entity.pdbx_description
1 polymer ?
#
loop_
_entity_poly.entity_id
_entity_poly.type
_entity_poly.pdbx_seq_one_letter_code
_entity_poly.pdbx_strand_id
1 'polypeptide(L)'
;MNTINSRAMRYDPSLPDAESVMASLLYIATLYIKKPTYELAKQALRLAETLTAPEYADSDLICRVSRRMCVQWTLLVNEHEQAQTSLAI
;
A
#
# COMPACT_ATOMS: atom_id res chain seq x y z
N MET A 1 21.67 -22.48 25.17
CA MET A 1 20.21 -22.43 24.99
C MET A 1 19.88 -21.13 24.28
N ASN A 2 19.73 -21.18 22.95
CA ASN A 2 19.34 -20.02 22.15
C ASN A 2 17.83 -20.08 21.97
N THR A 3 17.10 -19.31 22.76
CA THR A 3 15.66 -19.09 22.61
C THR A 3 15.46 -18.25 21.35
N ILE A 4 15.28 -18.92 20.22
CA ILE A 4 14.76 -18.31 18.99
C ILE A 4 13.35 -17.82 19.34
N ASN A 5 13.22 -16.50 19.34
CA ASN A 5 11.98 -15.79 19.62
C ASN A 5 11.08 -15.87 18.37
N SER A 6 10.67 -17.08 18.00
CA SER A 6 9.73 -17.31 16.92
C SER A 6 8.31 -17.15 17.46
N ARG A 7 7.88 -15.90 17.66
CA ARG A 7 6.46 -15.58 17.45
C ARG A 7 6.20 -15.89 15.99
N ALA A 8 5.91 -17.15 15.69
CA ALA A 8 5.27 -17.53 14.45
C ALA A 8 4.01 -16.67 14.37
N MET A 9 4.06 -15.64 13.51
CA MET A 9 2.87 -14.98 13.01
C MET A 9 1.92 -16.10 12.64
N ARG A 10 0.80 -16.19 13.37
CA ARG A 10 -0.19 -17.23 13.13
C ARG A 10 -0.65 -17.03 11.70
N TYR A 11 -0.27 -17.95 10.82
CA TYR A 11 -0.70 -17.96 9.43
C TYR A 11 -2.22 -17.93 9.41
N ASP A 12 -2.78 -16.84 8.91
CA ASP A 12 -4.20 -16.69 8.65
C ASP A 12 -4.41 -16.94 7.15
N PRO A 13 -4.97 -18.08 6.74
CA PRO A 13 -5.17 -18.41 5.33
C PRO A 13 -6.19 -17.48 4.64
N SER A 14 -6.92 -16.64 5.39
CA SER A 14 -7.81 -15.63 4.83
C SER A 14 -7.12 -14.29 4.55
N LEU A 15 -5.91 -14.08 5.09
CA LEU A 15 -5.11 -12.90 4.83
C LEU A 15 -4.39 -13.07 3.48
N PRO A 16 -4.45 -12.09 2.55
CA PRO A 16 -3.64 -12.14 1.34
C PRO A 16 -2.14 -12.16 1.70
N ASP A 17 -1.31 -12.77 0.86
CA ASP A 17 0.14 -12.63 0.98
C ASP A 17 0.64 -11.30 0.39
N ALA A 18 1.91 -10.94 0.67
CA ALA A 18 2.50 -9.70 0.19
C ALA A 18 2.51 -9.61 -1.35
N GLU A 19 2.70 -10.74 -2.04
CA GLU A 19 2.66 -10.81 -3.51
C GLU A 19 1.28 -10.43 -4.06
N SER A 20 0.22 -10.95 -3.46
CA SER A 20 -1.17 -10.67 -3.83
C SER A 20 -1.53 -9.20 -3.62
N VAL A 21 -1.07 -8.59 -2.52
CA VAL A 21 -1.28 -7.16 -2.26
C VAL A 21 -0.47 -6.30 -3.24
N MET A 22 0.79 -6.67 -3.55
CA MET A 22 1.60 -6.00 -4.56
C MET A 22 0.98 -6.09 -5.97
N ALA A 23 0.46 -7.24 -6.36
CA ALA A 23 -0.23 -7.41 -7.64
C ALA A 23 -1.49 -6.53 -7.73
N SER A 24 -2.26 -6.45 -6.65
CA SER A 24 -3.42 -5.57 -6.54
C SER A 24 -3.01 -4.10 -6.69
N LEU A 25 -1.92 -3.69 -6.02
CA LEU A 25 -1.38 -2.33 -6.12
C LEU A 25 -0.94 -2.00 -7.55
N LEU A 26 -0.26 -2.92 -8.25
CA LEU A 26 0.16 -2.75 -9.64
C LEU A 26 -1.05 -2.58 -10.58
N TYR A 27 -2.11 -3.37 -10.36
CA TYR A 27 -3.35 -3.25 -11.12
C TYR A 27 -3.99 -1.86 -10.93
N ILE A 28 -4.14 -1.41 -9.68
CA ILE A 28 -4.69 -0.08 -9.38
C ILE A 28 -3.80 1.03 -9.98
N ALA A 29 -2.47 0.92 -9.87
CA ALA A 29 -1.55 1.87 -10.47
C ALA A 29 -1.72 1.95 -12.01
N THR A 30 -1.91 0.81 -12.66
CA THR A 30 -2.18 0.74 -14.11
C THR A 30 -3.50 1.40 -14.47
N LEU A 31 -4.56 1.17 -13.68
CA LEU A 31 -5.85 1.85 -13.87
C LEU A 31 -5.72 3.37 -13.67
N TYR A 32 -4.97 3.79 -12.65
CA TYR A 32 -4.74 5.19 -12.34
C TYR A 32 -4.08 5.92 -13.51
N ILE A 33 -3.08 5.32 -14.16
CA ILE A 33 -2.44 5.90 -15.36
C ILE A 33 -3.46 6.16 -16.48
N LYS A 34 -4.41 5.24 -16.68
CA LYS A 34 -5.44 5.38 -17.73
C LYS A 34 -6.50 6.41 -17.38
N LYS A 35 -6.92 6.47 -16.11
CA LYS A 35 -7.95 7.38 -15.62
C LYS A 35 -7.64 7.76 -14.17
N PRO A 36 -6.90 8.85 -13.94
CA PRO A 36 -6.55 9.29 -12.59
C PRO A 36 -7.81 9.73 -11.84
N THR A 37 -8.16 9.01 -10.77
CA THR A 37 -9.28 9.40 -9.89
C THR A 37 -8.84 9.38 -8.45
N TYR A 38 -9.48 10.23 -7.65
CA TYR A 38 -9.23 10.30 -6.21
C TYR A 38 -9.45 8.96 -5.50
N GLU A 39 -10.50 8.23 -5.87
CA GLU A 39 -10.79 6.90 -5.29
C GLU A 39 -9.71 5.87 -5.63
N LEU A 40 -9.14 5.90 -6.84
CA LEU A 40 -8.03 5.02 -7.19
C LEU A 40 -6.75 5.40 -6.41
N ALA A 41 -6.46 6.69 -6.23
CA ALA A 41 -5.34 7.14 -5.41
C ALA A 41 -5.48 6.68 -3.95
N LYS A 42 -6.68 6.80 -3.37
CA LYS A 42 -6.99 6.31 -2.02
C LYS A 42 -6.84 4.79 -1.90
N GLN A 43 -7.33 4.03 -2.88
CA GLN A 43 -7.20 2.57 -2.88
C GLN A 43 -5.73 2.14 -2.95
N ALA A 44 -4.94 2.79 -3.80
CA ALA A 44 -3.52 2.53 -3.91
C ALA A 44 -2.77 2.87 -2.60
N LEU A 45 -3.12 3.99 -1.96
CA LEU A 45 -2.54 4.36 -0.65
C LEU A 45 -2.83 3.29 0.40
N ARG A 46 -4.08 2.83 0.53
CA ARG A 46 -4.46 1.78 1.50
C ARG A 46 -3.72 0.47 1.28
N LEU A 47 -3.53 0.07 0.02
CA LEU A 47 -2.75 -1.12 -0.32
C LEU A 47 -1.27 -0.95 0.03
N ALA A 48 -0.69 0.23 -0.25
CA ALA A 48 0.68 0.54 0.14
C ALA A 48 0.86 0.52 1.66
N GLU A 49 -0.08 1.10 2.43
CA GLU A 49 -0.09 1.07 3.89
C GLU A 49 -0.20 -0.36 4.42
N THR A 50 -1.03 -1.20 3.80
CA THR A 50 -1.15 -2.62 4.14
C THR A 50 0.20 -3.32 4.02
N LEU A 51 0.95 -3.08 2.94
CA LEU A 51 2.31 -3.63 2.74
C LEU A 51 3.38 -3.09 3.70
N THR A 52 3.06 -2.08 4.53
CA THR A 52 3.98 -1.63 5.60
C THR A 52 3.76 -2.38 6.91
N ALA A 53 2.67 -3.14 7.03
CA ALA A 53 2.40 -3.88 8.25
C ALA A 53 3.42 -5.02 8.42
N PRO A 54 3.85 -5.33 9.66
CA PRO A 54 4.91 -6.31 9.92
C PRO A 54 4.67 -7.68 9.29
N GLU A 55 3.40 -8.10 9.20
CA GLU A 55 2.96 -9.38 8.62
C GLU A 55 3.20 -9.51 7.12
N TYR A 56 3.45 -8.40 6.40
CA TYR A 56 3.81 -8.39 4.98
C TYR A 56 5.28 -8.02 4.75
N ALA A 57 6.05 -7.80 5.82
CA ALA A 57 7.46 -7.40 5.76
C ALA A 57 8.38 -8.61 5.49
N ASP A 58 8.04 -9.42 4.48
CA ASP A 58 8.75 -10.66 4.12
C ASP A 58 10.22 -10.41 3.74
N SER A 59 10.55 -9.18 3.32
CA SER A 59 11.92 -8.75 3.11
C SER A 59 12.12 -7.25 3.35
N ASP A 60 13.37 -6.87 3.65
CA ASP A 60 13.77 -5.46 3.71
C ASP A 60 13.48 -4.71 2.41
N LEU A 61 13.51 -5.39 1.26
CA LEU A 61 13.16 -4.81 -0.02
C LEU A 61 11.68 -4.42 -0.05
N ILE A 62 10.78 -5.33 0.33
CA ILE A 62 9.33 -5.08 0.37
C ILE A 62 9.04 -3.93 1.32
N CYS A 63 9.64 -3.92 2.52
CA CYS A 63 9.44 -2.85 3.51
C CYS A 63 9.91 -1.47 3.02
N ARG A 64 11.06 -1.40 2.32
CA ARG A 64 11.54 -0.13 1.74
C ARG A 64 10.66 0.35 0.59
N VAL A 65 10.22 -0.59 -0.25
CA VAL A 65 9.38 -0.28 -1.42
C VAL A 65 7.99 0.17 -0.98
N SER A 66 7.35 -0.53 -0.04
CA SER A 66 6.02 -0.19 0.47
C SER A 66 5.99 1.20 1.12
N ARG A 67 7.00 1.55 1.93
CA ARG A 67 7.13 2.90 2.50
C ARG A 67 7.24 3.99 1.44
N ARG A 68 8.03 3.76 0.39
CA ARG A 68 8.15 4.73 -0.72
C ARG A 68 6.82 4.88 -1.46
N MET A 69 6.12 3.77 -1.68
CA MET A 69 4.80 3.77 -2.30
C MET A 69 3.79 4.54 -1.44
N CYS A 70 3.76 4.37 -0.12
CA CYS A 70 2.91 5.17 0.78
C CYS A 70 3.12 6.66 0.54
N VAL A 71 4.37 7.12 0.58
CA VAL A 71 4.69 8.55 0.38
C VAL A 71 4.18 9.03 -0.99
N GLN A 72 4.42 8.28 -2.06
CA GLN A 72 3.98 8.66 -3.40
C GLN A 72 2.46 8.75 -3.51
N TRP A 73 1.73 7.77 -2.99
CA TRP A 73 0.28 7.75 -3.06
C TRP A 73 -0.36 8.79 -2.13
N THR A 74 0.25 9.09 -0.98
CA THR A 74 -0.18 10.20 -0.11
C THR A 74 -0.11 11.54 -0.85
N LEU A 75 0.95 11.80 -1.61
CA LEU A 75 1.07 13.03 -2.41
C LEU A 75 -0.07 13.14 -3.42
N LEU A 76 -0.35 12.07 -4.16
CA LEU A 76 -1.43 12.06 -5.15
C LEU A 76 -2.82 12.24 -4.51
N VAL A 77 -3.08 11.60 -3.36
CA VAL A 77 -4.32 11.80 -2.58
C VAL A 77 -4.48 13.28 -2.20
N ASN A 78 -3.42 13.90 -1.68
CA ASN A 78 -3.45 15.30 -1.28
C ASN A 78 -3.67 16.25 -2.49
N GLU A 79 -3.06 15.94 -3.65
CA GLU A 79 -3.28 16.71 -4.89
C GLU A 79 -4.76 16.70 -5.31
N HIS A 80 -5.43 15.55 -5.22
CA HIS A 80 -6.87 15.44 -5.52
C HIS A 80 -7.71 16.24 -4.50
N GLU A 81 -7.39 16.19 -3.22
CA GLU A 81 -8.10 16.95 -2.18
C GLU A 81 -7.97 18.46 -2.38
N GLN A 82 -6.77 18.92 -2.74
CA GLN A 82 -6.52 20.32 -3.07
C GLN A 82 -7.28 20.75 -4.32
N ALA A 83 -7.25 19.94 -5.39
CA ALA A 83 -7.97 20.23 -6.62
C ALA A 83 -9.49 20.34 -6.41
N GLN A 84 -10.07 19.47 -5.57
CA GLN A 84 -11.50 19.54 -5.21
C GLN A 84 -11.81 20.81 -4.40
N THR A 85 -10.93 21.19 -3.49
CA THR A 85 -11.09 22.42 -2.68
C THR A 85 -11.03 23.67 -3.57
N SER A 86 -10.11 23.72 -4.53
CA SER A 86 -9.98 24.84 -5.47
C SER A 86 -11.16 24.99 -6.44
N LEU A 87 -11.91 23.92 -6.72
CA LEU A 87 -13.12 23.94 -7.56
C LEU A 87 -14.38 24.34 -6.79
N ALA A 88 -14.34 24.35 -5.46
CA ALA A 88 -15.48 24.66 -4.60
C ALA A 88 -15.55 26.15 -4.17
N ILE A 89 -14.60 26.98 -4.64
CA ILE A 89 -14.49 28.43 -4.40
C ILE A 89 -14.80 29.16 -5.70
#